data_AF-A0A0V0Q5L9-F1
#
_entry.id   AF-A0A0V0Q5L9-F1
#
_cell.length_a   1.000
_cell.length_b   1.000
_cell.length_c   1.000
_cell.angle_alpha   90.00
_cell.angle_beta   90.00
_cell.angle_gamma   90.00
#
_symmetry.space_group_name_H-M   'P 1'
#
loop_
_entity.id
_entity.type
_entity.pdbx_description
1 polymer ?
#
loop_
_entity_poly.entity_id
_entity_poly.type
_entity_poly.pdbx_seq_one_letter_code
_entity_poly.pdbx_strand_id
1 'polypeptide(L)'
;MPTDLVSRAEVWATKARCPVGAVIRKGFKELRPVLIEQIERGIRYTEIPHERISDASYNFDTTMMVSAEAYDKLAAEIDPEDMTGLEAPMSRWTRVKFIESLDRYLTQKGY
;
A
#
# COMPACT_ATOMS: atom_id res chain seq x y z
N MET A 1 7.49 -5.06 3.79
CA MET A 1 6.54 -4.95 4.92
C MET A 1 7.34 -5.09 6.20
N PRO A 2 7.04 -4.33 7.28
CA PRO A 2 7.76 -4.43 8.55
C PRO A 2 7.69 -5.82 9.16
N THR A 3 8.76 -6.26 9.81
CA THR A 3 8.89 -7.64 10.29
C THR A 3 7.85 -8.00 11.35
N ASP A 4 7.55 -7.11 12.31
CA ASP A 4 6.48 -7.30 13.31
C ASP A 4 5.13 -7.61 12.65
N LEU A 5 4.77 -6.82 11.63
CA LEU A 5 3.50 -6.95 10.95
C LEU A 5 3.37 -8.28 10.20
N VAL A 6 4.49 -8.77 9.65
CA VAL A 6 4.55 -10.11 9.02
C VAL A 6 4.33 -11.18 10.08
N SER A 7 5.01 -11.12 11.23
CA SER A 7 4.84 -12.10 12.31
C SER A 7 3.41 -12.15 12.85
N ARG A 8 2.75 -11.00 13.00
CA ARG A 8 1.34 -10.94 13.41
C ARG A 8 0.40 -11.52 12.36
N ALA A 9 0.67 -11.24 11.07
CA ALA A 9 -0.04 -11.86 9.97
C ALA A 9 0.17 -13.39 9.93
N GLU A 10 1.35 -13.91 10.28
CA GLU A 10 1.62 -15.35 10.38
C GLU A 10 0.77 -16.02 11.45
N VAL A 11 0.62 -15.40 12.63
CA VAL A 11 -0.25 -15.94 13.70
C VAL A 11 -1.68 -16.13 13.19
N TRP A 12 -2.20 -15.14 12.45
CA TRP A 12 -3.53 -15.26 11.85
C TRP A 12 -3.56 -16.32 10.74
N ALA A 13 -2.55 -16.35 9.87
CA ALA A 13 -2.44 -17.31 8.79
C ALA A 13 -2.44 -18.76 9.31
N THR A 14 -1.73 -19.03 10.41
CA THR A 14 -1.74 -20.34 11.09
C THR A 14 -3.14 -20.70 11.58
N LYS A 15 -3.84 -19.79 12.26
CA LYS A 15 -5.22 -20.03 12.72
C LYS A 15 -6.18 -20.26 11.55
N ALA A 16 -6.00 -19.52 10.45
CA ALA A 16 -6.79 -19.63 9.24
C ALA A 16 -6.36 -20.79 8.31
N ARG A 17 -5.30 -21.55 8.68
CA ARG A 17 -4.72 -22.65 7.91
C ARG A 17 -4.40 -22.27 6.46
N CYS A 18 -3.83 -21.09 6.27
CA CYS A 18 -3.44 -20.58 4.96
C CYS A 18 -2.01 -19.99 4.98
N PRO A 19 -1.39 -19.75 3.81
CA PRO A 19 -0.10 -19.05 3.76
C PRO A 19 -0.23 -17.59 4.22
N VAL A 20 0.81 -17.02 4.84
CA VAL A 20 0.83 -15.60 5.26
C VAL A 20 0.48 -14.63 4.12
N GLY A 21 0.95 -14.93 2.90
CA GLY A 21 0.62 -14.14 1.72
C GLY A 21 -0.88 -14.07 1.41
N ALA A 22 -1.68 -15.07 1.81
CA ALA A 22 -3.14 -15.03 1.64
C ALA A 22 -3.79 -14.00 2.57
N VAL A 23 -3.31 -13.88 3.82
CA VAL A 23 -3.73 -12.85 4.77
C VAL A 23 -3.38 -11.46 4.24
N ILE A 24 -2.14 -11.28 3.79
CA ILE A 24 -1.66 -10.01 3.23
C ILE A 24 -2.48 -9.60 2.00
N ARG A 25 -2.67 -10.52 1.04
CA ARG A 25 -3.49 -10.26 -0.15
C ARG A 25 -4.94 -9.96 0.19
N LYS A 26 -5.51 -10.61 1.21
CA LYS A 26 -6.86 -10.32 1.69
C LYS A 26 -6.96 -8.89 2.22
N GLY A 27 -6.03 -8.48 3.08
CA GLY A 27 -5.98 -7.12 3.59
C GLY A 27 -5.85 -6.09 2.47
N PHE A 28 -4.98 -6.33 1.49
CA PHE A 28 -4.80 -5.41 0.37
C PHE A 28 -6.05 -5.35 -0.52
N LYS A 29 -6.71 -6.49 -0.77
CA LYS A 29 -7.96 -6.53 -1.54
C LYS A 29 -9.07 -5.70 -0.89
N GLU A 30 -9.15 -5.69 0.43
CA GLU A 30 -10.13 -4.88 1.17
C GLU A 30 -9.79 -3.38 1.13
N LEU A 31 -8.50 -3.03 1.15
CA LEU A 31 -8.04 -1.63 1.10
C LEU A 31 -8.04 -1.04 -0.32
N ARG A 32 -7.79 -1.86 -1.35
CA ARG A 32 -7.57 -1.41 -2.73
C ARG A 32 -8.64 -0.45 -3.28
N PRO A 33 -9.97 -0.68 -3.08
CA PRO A 33 -10.98 0.25 -3.55
C PRO A 33 -10.85 1.65 -2.93
N VAL A 34 -10.48 1.73 -1.65
CA VAL A 34 -10.30 2.99 -0.91
C VAL A 34 -9.08 3.75 -1.45
N LEU A 35 -8.00 3.05 -1.78
CA LEU A 35 -6.81 3.68 -2.36
C LEU A 35 -7.08 4.24 -3.75
N ILE A 36 -7.81 3.48 -4.58
CA ILE A 36 -8.23 3.96 -5.90
C ILE A 36 -9.08 5.22 -5.72
N GLU A 37 -10.08 5.20 -4.85
CA GLU A 37 -10.91 6.39 -4.59
C GLU A 37 -10.09 7.61 -4.12
N GLN A 38 -9.09 7.41 -3.26
CA GLN A 38 -8.19 8.49 -2.84
C GLN A 38 -7.38 9.05 -4.01
N ILE A 39 -6.85 8.17 -4.86
CA ILE A 39 -6.10 8.58 -6.05
C ILE A 39 -7.00 9.35 -7.02
N GLU A 40 -8.23 8.88 -7.26
CA GLU A 40 -9.20 9.54 -8.14
C GLU A 40 -9.59 10.94 -7.65
N ARG A 41 -9.62 11.15 -6.33
CA ARG A 41 -9.87 12.46 -5.71
C ARG A 41 -8.64 13.39 -5.77
N GLY A 42 -7.48 12.85 -6.09
CA GLY A 42 -6.19 13.54 -6.03
C GLY A 42 -5.52 13.36 -4.67
N ILE A 43 -4.22 13.13 -4.72
CA ILE A 43 -3.31 13.11 -3.56
C ILE A 43 -2.28 14.21 -3.75
N ARG A 44 -1.73 14.74 -2.66
CA ARG A 44 -0.68 15.77 -2.72
C ARG A 44 0.71 15.17 -2.65
N TYR A 45 1.71 15.84 -3.24
CA TYR A 45 3.10 15.37 -3.19
C TYR A 45 3.59 15.21 -1.74
N THR A 46 3.16 16.10 -0.84
CA THR A 46 3.50 16.08 0.60
C THR A 46 3.05 14.82 1.34
N GLU A 47 2.11 14.07 0.77
CA GLU A 47 1.61 12.82 1.35
C GLU A 47 2.45 11.61 0.93
N ILE A 48 3.38 11.80 -0.03
CA ILE A 48 4.21 10.76 -0.60
C ILE A 48 5.54 10.68 0.16
N PRO A 49 5.85 9.53 0.76
CA PRO A 49 7.14 9.33 1.41
C PRO A 49 8.29 9.48 0.41
N HIS A 50 9.31 10.27 0.77
CA HIS A 50 10.56 10.36 0.01
C HIS A 50 11.40 9.10 0.20
N GLU A 51 11.44 8.57 1.42
CA GLU A 51 12.27 7.43 1.78
C GLU A 51 11.59 6.09 1.51
N ARG A 52 12.42 5.08 1.20
CA ARG A 52 11.97 3.69 1.15
C ARG A 52 11.92 3.11 2.56
N ILE A 53 10.97 2.21 2.79
CA ILE A 53 10.94 1.42 4.02
C ILE A 53 12.18 0.52 4.04
N SER A 54 12.99 0.66 5.09
CA SER A 54 14.27 -0.04 5.28
C SER A 54 14.12 -1.47 5.83
N ASP A 55 13.09 -1.73 6.63
CA ASP A 55 12.77 -3.05 7.18
C ASP A 55 11.66 -3.74 6.36
N ALA A 56 12.05 -4.37 5.24
CA ALA A 56 11.12 -5.06 4.36
C ALA A 56 11.44 -6.56 4.28
N SER A 57 10.69 -7.38 5.02
CA SER A 57 10.83 -8.85 5.02
C SER A 57 9.85 -9.58 4.09
N TYR A 58 8.85 -8.87 3.52
CA TYR A 58 7.89 -9.41 2.57
C TYR A 58 7.64 -8.47 1.38
N ASN A 59 7.76 -9.03 0.17
CA ASN A 59 7.42 -8.37 -1.10
C ASN A 59 5.96 -8.68 -1.48
N PHE A 60 5.22 -7.66 -1.88
CA PHE A 60 3.86 -7.81 -2.39
C PHE A 60 3.61 -6.81 -3.52
N ASP A 61 2.75 -7.22 -4.44
CA ASP A 61 2.32 -6.41 -5.58
C ASP A 61 1.26 -5.38 -5.16
N THR A 62 1.43 -4.15 -5.60
CA THR A 62 0.57 -2.99 -5.32
C THR A 62 -0.11 -2.44 -6.57
N THR A 63 -0.11 -3.20 -7.67
CA THR A 63 -0.65 -2.74 -8.95
C THR A 63 -2.13 -2.38 -8.84
N MET A 64 -2.47 -1.18 -9.30
CA MET A 64 -3.83 -0.62 -9.32
C MET A 64 -4.06 0.04 -10.67
N MET A 65 -5.31 0.01 -11.14
CA MET A 65 -5.73 0.76 -12.33
C MET A 65 -6.55 1.95 -11.85
N VAL A 66 -6.26 3.11 -12.41
CA VAL A 66 -6.95 4.38 -12.13
C VAL A 66 -7.35 5.02 -13.46
N SER A 67 -8.25 5.99 -13.41
CA SER A 67 -8.67 6.75 -14.58
C SER A 67 -7.50 7.54 -15.19
N ALA A 68 -7.60 7.84 -16.49
CA ALA A 68 -6.63 8.70 -17.16
C ALA A 68 -6.58 10.09 -16.51
N GLU A 69 -7.74 10.65 -16.13
CA GLU A 69 -7.82 11.94 -15.46
C GLU A 69 -7.07 11.94 -14.10
N ALA A 70 -7.22 10.87 -13.32
CA ALA A 70 -6.49 10.73 -12.06
C ALA A 70 -4.98 10.59 -12.31
N TYR A 71 -4.59 9.84 -13.34
CA TYR A 71 -3.18 9.71 -13.72
C TYR A 71 -2.57 11.07 -14.10
N ASP A 72 -3.27 11.87 -14.92
CA ASP A 72 -2.78 13.18 -15.34
C ASP A 72 -2.64 14.15 -14.15
N LYS A 73 -3.61 14.12 -13.22
CA LYS A 73 -3.52 14.89 -11.97
C LYS A 73 -2.34 14.47 -11.10
N LEU A 74 -2.08 13.17 -11.00
CA LEU A 74 -0.92 12.63 -10.28
C LEU A 74 0.39 13.07 -10.94
N ALA A 75 0.48 12.98 -12.27
CA ALA A 75 1.67 13.40 -13.03
C ALA A 75 1.98 14.87 -12.76
N ALA A 76 0.97 15.75 -12.89
CA ALA A 76 1.13 17.18 -12.65
C ALA A 76 1.52 17.53 -11.20
N GLU A 77 1.08 16.75 -10.21
CA GLU A 77 1.38 17.02 -8.80
C GLU A 77 2.72 16.42 -8.34
N ILE A 78 3.08 15.22 -8.82
CA ILE A 78 4.17 14.42 -8.25
C ILE A 78 5.43 14.49 -9.10
N ASP A 79 5.29 14.57 -10.42
CA ASP A 79 6.40 14.65 -11.36
C ASP A 79 6.09 15.70 -12.45
N PRO A 80 5.93 16.98 -12.06
CA PRO A 80 5.50 18.05 -12.98
C PRO A 80 6.46 18.28 -14.16
N GLU A 81 7.72 17.85 -14.01
CA GLU A 81 8.77 18.01 -15.01
C GLU A 81 9.07 16.70 -15.80
N ASP A 82 8.26 15.65 -15.59
CA ASP A 82 8.40 14.32 -16.25
C ASP A 82 9.81 13.71 -16.14
N MET A 83 10.41 13.81 -14.94
CA MET A 83 11.81 13.46 -14.71
C MET A 83 12.00 12.03 -14.20
N THR A 84 11.02 11.48 -13.48
CA THR A 84 11.23 10.26 -12.67
C THR A 84 10.11 9.23 -12.78
N GLY A 85 8.94 9.62 -13.30
CA GLY A 85 7.75 8.81 -13.39
C GLY A 85 7.05 8.57 -12.06
N LEU A 86 5.83 8.03 -12.15
CA LEU A 86 4.94 7.86 -11.00
C LEU A 86 5.09 6.52 -10.26
N GLU A 87 5.67 5.50 -10.88
CA GLU A 87 5.66 4.13 -10.32
C GLU A 87 6.31 4.04 -8.95
N ALA A 88 7.52 4.59 -8.81
CA ALA A 88 8.27 4.55 -7.56
C ALA A 88 7.60 5.35 -6.43
N PRO A 89 7.19 6.63 -6.61
CA PRO A 89 6.47 7.38 -5.58
C PRO A 89 5.13 6.73 -5.22
N MET A 90 4.35 6.28 -6.20
CA MET A 90 3.07 5.62 -5.94
C MET A 90 3.24 4.29 -5.22
N SER A 91 4.25 3.50 -5.56
CA SER A 91 4.57 2.27 -4.83
C SER A 91 4.91 2.55 -3.36
N ARG A 92 5.67 3.61 -3.06
CA ARG A 92 5.98 4.02 -1.68
C ARG A 92 4.72 4.44 -0.92
N TRP A 93 3.93 5.33 -1.52
CA TRP A 93 2.68 5.82 -0.93
C TRP A 93 1.72 4.66 -0.64
N THR A 94 1.47 3.78 -1.62
CA THR A 94 0.58 2.64 -1.46
C THR A 94 1.06 1.68 -0.38
N ARG A 95 2.37 1.43 -0.29
CA ARG A 95 2.94 0.57 0.75
C ARG A 95 2.70 1.13 2.15
N VAL A 96 2.91 2.43 2.35
CA VAL A 96 2.66 3.07 3.66
C VAL A 96 1.19 2.96 4.03
N LYS A 97 0.27 3.32 3.14
CA LYS A 97 -1.18 3.20 3.42
C LYS A 97 -1.60 1.77 3.71
N PHE A 98 -1.03 0.80 3.01
CA PHE A 98 -1.32 -0.59 3.27
C PHE A 98 -0.79 -1.07 4.63
N ILE A 99 0.44 -0.69 5.00
CA ILE A 99 1.01 -1.02 6.31
C ILE A 99 0.15 -0.45 7.43
N GLU A 100 -0.21 0.83 7.36
CA GLU A 100 -1.09 1.49 8.34
C GLU A 100 -2.45 0.78 8.46
N SER A 101 -3.04 0.41 7.32
CA SER A 101 -4.33 -0.28 7.31
C SER A 101 -4.24 -1.70 7.85
N LEU A 102 -3.20 -2.45 7.47
CA LEU A 102 -3.03 -3.83 7.90
C LEU A 102 -2.72 -3.90 9.39
N ASP A 103 -1.90 -2.99 9.91
CA ASP A 103 -1.61 -2.85 11.33
C ASP A 103 -2.90 -2.60 12.14
N ARG A 104 -3.70 -1.61 11.72
CA ARG A 104 -5.01 -1.35 12.35
C ARG A 104 -5.91 -2.57 12.32
N TYR A 105 -5.95 -3.27 11.18
CA TYR A 105 -6.82 -4.41 11.00
C TYR A 105 -6.42 -5.62 11.85
N LEU A 106 -5.12 -5.94 11.90
CA LEU A 106 -4.58 -6.99 12.77
C LEU A 106 -4.85 -6.67 14.24
N THR A 107 -4.61 -5.42 14.64
CA THR A 107 -4.88 -4.92 16.01
C THR A 107 -6.35 -5.10 16.39
N GLN A 108 -7.29 -4.72 15.52
CA GLN A 108 -8.74 -4.90 15.75
C GLN A 108 -9.17 -6.36 15.86
N LYS A 109 -8.41 -7.28 15.26
CA LYS A 109 -8.63 -8.73 15.32
C LYS A 109 -7.89 -9.41 16.47
N GLY A 110 -7.14 -8.66 17.28
CA GLY A 110 -6.36 -9.17 18.40
C GLY A 110 -5.09 -9.90 18.00
N TYR A 111 -4.52 -9.53 16.85
CA TYR A 111 -3.19 -9.96 16.41
C TYR A 111 -2.20 -8.82 16.55
#